data_AF-A0A7V9UKW0-F1
#
_entry.id   AF-A0A7V9UKW0-F1
#
_cell.length_a   1.000
_cell.length_b   1.000
_cell.length_c   1.000
_cell.angle_alpha   90.00
_cell.angle_beta   90.00
_cell.angle_gamma   90.00
#
_symmetry.space_group_name_H-M   'P 1'
#
loop_
_entity.id
_entity.type
_entity.pdbx_description
1 polymer ?
#
loop_
_entity_poly.entity_id
_entity_poly.type
_entity_poly.pdbx_seq_one_letter_code
_entity_poly.pdbx_strand_id
1 'polypeptide(L)'
;MSCLETQQSLSLYVDDQLGLPVRAACDEHLRECPVCRAELAEMRGVRRELAMLSRPVSPPDLASSISDALEIEAAARVRQPILPFGVRLTHWLRPRLMPYTIGSFASVLLFGVMFNALRPHMKALSEAAVAAREADTSSYKIVFDGTEGPSIYEPITPELFASQRAPFNGESPSLNPRGALAAMTRSRTHGNDEGEDDMIVVADVFSNGRAS
;
A
#
# COMPACT_ATOMS: atom_id res chain seq x y z
N MET A 1 -13.00 -31.92 -10.00
CA MET A 1 -11.76 -31.20 -10.36
C MET A 1 -11.90 -30.66 -11.77
N SER A 2 -11.24 -29.55 -12.06
CA SER A 2 -11.18 -29.00 -13.41
C SER A 2 -10.13 -29.72 -14.25
N CYS A 3 -10.27 -29.71 -15.58
CA CYS A 3 -9.27 -30.30 -16.49
C CYS A 3 -7.88 -29.70 -16.27
N LEU A 4 -7.78 -28.38 -16.02
CA LEU A 4 -6.51 -27.69 -15.80
C LEU A 4 -5.78 -28.23 -14.57
N GLU A 5 -6.51 -28.43 -13.47
CA GLU A 5 -5.94 -29.02 -12.24
C GLU A 5 -5.48 -30.46 -12.47
N THR A 6 -6.27 -31.26 -13.20
CA THR A 6 -5.87 -32.62 -13.55
C THR A 6 -4.59 -32.62 -14.36
N GLN A 7 -4.50 -31.81 -15.42
CA GLN A 7 -3.32 -31.72 -16.29
C GLN A 7 -2.05 -31.35 -15.52
N GLN A 8 -2.12 -30.37 -14.62
CA GLN A 8 -1.00 -30.01 -13.76
C GLN A 8 -0.56 -31.16 -12.83
N SER A 9 -1.50 -32.00 -12.42
CA SER A 9 -1.25 -33.14 -11.54
C SER A 9 -0.87 -34.44 -12.28
N LEU A 10 -1.01 -34.51 -13.61
CA LEU A 10 -0.80 -35.75 -14.38
C LEU A 10 0.64 -36.28 -14.27
N SER A 11 1.64 -35.39 -14.23
CA SER A 11 3.05 -35.79 -14.06
C SER A 11 3.26 -36.53 -12.72
N LEU A 12 2.78 -35.95 -11.62
CA LEU A 12 2.83 -36.56 -10.28
C LEU A 12 1.95 -37.81 -10.19
N TYR A 13 0.84 -37.85 -10.93
CA TYR A 13 -0.04 -39.02 -11.02
C TYR A 13 0.67 -40.21 -11.68
N VAL A 14 1.41 -39.98 -12.77
CA VAL A 14 2.19 -41.03 -13.46
C VAL A 14 3.30 -41.60 -12.58
N ASP A 15 3.89 -40.77 -11.72
CA ASP A 15 4.97 -41.17 -10.81
C ASP A 15 4.49 -41.70 -9.45
N ASP A 16 3.19 -41.88 -9.27
CA ASP A 16 2.58 -42.34 -8.00
C ASP A 16 2.90 -41.44 -6.79
N GLN A 17 3.17 -40.15 -7.01
CA GLN A 17 3.55 -39.18 -5.97
C GLN A 17 2.39 -38.32 -5.47
N LEU A 18 1.16 -38.54 -5.95
CA LEU A 18 -0.02 -37.84 -5.47
C LEU A 18 -0.55 -38.43 -4.16
N GLY A 19 -1.00 -37.54 -3.26
CA GLY A 19 -1.76 -37.95 -2.09
C GLY A 19 -3.07 -38.65 -2.46
N LEU A 20 -3.48 -39.63 -1.65
CA LEU A 20 -4.69 -40.45 -1.85
C LEU A 20 -5.97 -39.65 -2.23
N PRO A 21 -6.33 -38.53 -1.57
CA PRO A 21 -7.57 -37.83 -1.92
C PRO A 21 -7.52 -37.16 -3.31
N VAL A 22 -6.35 -36.62 -3.69
CA VAL A 22 -6.15 -35.97 -4.99
C VAL A 22 -6.13 -37.02 -6.10
N ARG A 23 -5.51 -38.18 -5.83
CA ARG A 23 -5.48 -39.30 -6.76
C ARG A 23 -6.88 -39.84 -7.06
N ALA A 24 -7.72 -40.05 -6.04
CA ALA A 24 -9.09 -40.53 -6.23
C ALA A 24 -9.92 -39.55 -7.06
N ALA A 25 -9.76 -38.25 -6.82
CA ALA A 25 -10.43 -37.24 -7.62
C ALA A 25 -9.92 -37.23 -9.08
N CYS A 26 -8.63 -37.51 -9.31
CA CYS A 26 -8.05 -37.61 -10.67
C CYS A 26 -8.60 -38.83 -11.40
N ASP A 27 -8.71 -39.96 -10.70
CA ASP A 27 -9.29 -41.18 -11.24
C ASP A 27 -10.74 -40.96 -11.68
N GLU A 28 -11.53 -40.22 -10.90
CA GLU A 28 -12.90 -39.87 -11.29
C GLU A 28 -12.93 -39.03 -12.57
N HIS A 29 -12.11 -37.98 -12.63
CA HIS A 29 -12.04 -37.13 -13.82
C HIS A 29 -11.57 -37.88 -15.06
N LEU A 30 -10.61 -38.79 -14.92
CA LEU A 30 -10.08 -39.60 -16.03
C LEU A 30 -11.11 -40.61 -16.57
N ARG A 31 -12.14 -40.98 -15.80
CA ARG A 31 -13.26 -41.80 -16.29
C ARG A 31 -14.19 -41.02 -17.22
N GLU A 32 -14.37 -39.73 -16.94
CA GLU A 32 -15.31 -38.87 -17.67
C GLU A 32 -14.64 -38.12 -18.84
N CYS A 33 -13.40 -37.67 -18.67
CA CYS A 33 -12.72 -36.78 -19.61
C CYS A 33 -11.79 -37.53 -20.58
N PRO A 34 -12.10 -37.59 -21.89
CA PRO A 34 -11.25 -38.26 -22.87
C PRO A 34 -9.95 -37.49 -23.17
N VAL A 35 -9.94 -36.16 -22.99
CA VAL A 35 -8.77 -35.31 -23.27
C VAL A 35 -7.64 -35.61 -22.28
N CYS A 36 -7.93 -35.55 -20.98
CA CYS A 36 -6.95 -35.88 -19.94
C CYS A 36 -6.49 -37.35 -20.01
N ARG A 37 -7.36 -38.25 -20.50
CA ARG A 37 -6.99 -39.66 -20.75
C ARG A 37 -5.99 -39.82 -21.89
N ALA A 38 -6.16 -39.06 -22.98
CA ALA A 38 -5.22 -39.07 -24.11
C ALA A 38 -3.84 -38.55 -23.68
N GLU A 39 -3.80 -37.45 -22.93
CA GLU A 39 -2.57 -36.87 -22.39
C GLU A 39 -1.85 -37.82 -21.42
N LEU A 40 -2.60 -38.48 -20.54
CA LEU A 40 -2.06 -39.53 -19.67
C LEU A 40 -1.46 -40.70 -20.46
N ALA A 41 -2.09 -41.09 -21.57
CA ALA A 41 -1.58 -42.16 -22.43
C ALA A 41 -0.27 -41.76 -23.12
N GLU A 42 -0.14 -40.50 -23.54
CA GLU A 42 1.09 -39.93 -24.10
C GLU A 42 2.24 -39.94 -23.09
N MET A 43 2.01 -39.42 -21.87
CA MET A 43 3.02 -39.44 -20.79
C MET A 43 3.45 -40.87 -20.43
N ARG A 44 2.52 -41.82 -20.39
CA ARG A 44 2.83 -43.25 -20.20
C ARG A 44 3.57 -43.86 -21.39
N GLY A 45 3.36 -43.35 -22.60
CA GLY A 45 4.14 -43.69 -23.79
C GLY A 45 5.60 -43.32 -23.60
N VAL A 46 5.87 -42.04 -23.31
CA VAL A 46 7.23 -41.53 -23.06
C VAL A 46 7.91 -42.31 -21.93
N ARG A 47 7.22 -42.57 -20.82
CA ARG A 47 7.79 -43.35 -19.71
C ARG A 47 8.17 -44.78 -20.12
N ARG A 48 7.39 -45.43 -20.97
CA ARG A 48 7.72 -46.76 -21.50
C ARG A 48 8.94 -46.71 -22.42
N GLU A 49 9.03 -45.71 -23.29
CA GLU A 49 10.19 -45.52 -24.17
C GLU A 49 11.47 -45.27 -23.37
N LEU A 50 11.40 -44.40 -22.35
CA LEU A 50 12.52 -44.17 -21.44
C LEU A 50 12.92 -45.44 -20.68
N ALA A 51 11.96 -46.27 -20.28
CA ALA A 51 12.23 -47.54 -19.61
C ALA A 51 12.89 -48.59 -20.53
N MET A 52 12.75 -48.45 -21.86
CA MET A 52 13.42 -49.31 -22.84
C MET A 52 14.89 -48.93 -23.08
N LEU A 53 15.32 -47.74 -22.63
CA LEU A 53 16.72 -47.35 -22.73
C LEU A 53 17.60 -48.29 -21.91
N SER A 54 18.79 -48.59 -22.45
CA SER A 54 19.76 -49.45 -21.78
C SER A 54 20.13 -48.87 -20.42
N ARG A 55 19.83 -49.63 -19.36
CA ARG A 55 20.22 -49.26 -18.00
C ARG A 55 21.74 -49.23 -17.90
N PRO A 56 22.35 -48.11 -17.44
CA PRO A 56 23.78 -48.08 -17.21
C PRO A 56 24.15 -49.12 -16.14
N VAL A 57 25.19 -49.91 -16.42
CA VAL A 57 25.75 -50.84 -15.44
C VAL A 57 26.43 -50.02 -14.36
N SER A 58 25.98 -50.18 -13.11
CA SER A 58 26.64 -49.54 -11.98
C SER A 58 28.06 -50.08 -11.86
N PRO A 59 29.09 -49.23 -11.70
CA PRO A 59 30.42 -49.71 -11.39
C PRO A 59 30.40 -50.49 -10.07
N PRO A 60 31.19 -51.57 -9.96
CA PRO A 60 31.15 -52.46 -8.81
C PRO A 60 31.55 -51.77 -7.49
N ASP A 61 32.29 -50.67 -7.57
CA ASP A 61 32.79 -49.89 -6.44
C ASP A 61 31.88 -48.69 -6.05
N LEU A 62 30.75 -48.51 -6.74
CA LEU A 62 29.86 -47.37 -6.45
C LEU A 62 29.21 -47.51 -5.06
N ALA A 63 28.77 -48.72 -4.71
CA ALA A 63 28.07 -48.94 -3.44
C ALA A 63 29.01 -48.80 -2.24
N SER A 64 30.24 -49.29 -2.35
CA SER A 64 31.31 -49.11 -1.36
C SER A 64 31.69 -47.64 -1.24
N SER A 65 32.00 -46.96 -2.35
CA SER A 65 32.37 -45.54 -2.29
C SER A 65 31.26 -44.63 -1.71
N ILE A 66 29.98 -44.92 -1.99
CA ILE A 66 28.86 -44.20 -1.36
C ILE A 66 28.79 -44.49 0.14
N SER A 67 28.93 -45.75 0.53
CA SER A 67 28.90 -46.15 1.95
C SER A 67 30.03 -45.49 2.73
N ASP A 68 31.25 -45.51 2.18
CA ASP A 68 32.42 -44.88 2.78
C ASP A 68 32.23 -43.36 2.91
N ALA A 69 31.70 -42.70 1.87
CA ALA A 69 31.41 -41.27 1.92
C ALA A 69 30.36 -40.92 2.99
N LEU A 70 29.31 -41.74 3.13
CA LEU A 70 28.29 -41.57 4.16
C LEU A 70 28.84 -41.81 5.56
N GLU A 71 29.70 -42.81 5.75
CA GLU A 71 30.36 -43.07 7.03
C GLU A 71 31.30 -41.92 7.43
N ILE A 72 32.05 -41.37 6.48
CA ILE A 72 32.92 -40.20 6.70
C ILE A 72 32.07 -38.98 7.08
N GLU A 73 30.95 -38.73 6.38
CA GLU A 73 30.06 -37.60 6.70
C GLU A 73 29.37 -37.79 8.06
N ALA A 74 28.93 -39.00 8.38
CA ALA A 74 28.34 -39.33 9.67
C ALA A 74 29.35 -39.13 10.81
N ALA A 75 30.59 -39.62 10.63
CA ALA A 75 31.66 -39.42 11.59
C ALA A 75 32.04 -37.92 11.74
N ALA A 76 32.02 -37.17 10.65
CA ALA A 76 32.26 -35.73 10.66
C ALA A 76 31.15 -34.97 11.40
N ARG A 77 29.86 -35.34 11.20
CA ARG A 77 28.71 -34.76 11.93
C ARG A 77 28.79 -35.02 13.43
N VAL A 78 29.13 -36.26 13.83
CA VAL A 78 29.29 -36.61 15.25
C VAL A 78 30.46 -35.84 15.88
N ARG A 79 31.54 -35.62 15.12
CA ARG A 79 32.71 -34.86 15.56
C ARG A 79 32.58 -33.35 15.38
N GLN A 80 31.43 -32.82 14.96
CA GLN A 80 31.29 -31.37 14.83
C GLN A 80 31.53 -30.73 16.20
N PRO A 81 32.61 -29.95 16.36
CA PRO A 81 32.83 -29.23 17.59
C PRO A 81 31.66 -28.26 17.75
N ILE A 82 31.17 -28.13 18.99
CA ILE A 82 30.19 -27.12 19.34
C ILE A 82 30.84 -25.78 19.00
N LEU A 83 30.46 -25.20 17.87
CA LEU A 83 31.02 -23.95 17.40
C LEU A 83 30.82 -22.91 18.51
N PRO A 84 31.87 -22.16 18.89
CA PRO A 84 31.73 -21.13 19.91
C PRO A 84 30.67 -20.14 19.47
N PHE A 85 29.88 -19.65 20.43
CA PHE A 85 28.71 -18.80 20.18
C PHE A 85 28.98 -17.63 19.22
N GLY A 86 30.19 -17.06 19.26
CA GLY A 86 30.63 -15.99 18.36
C GLY A 86 30.66 -16.39 16.87
N VAL A 87 31.07 -17.61 16.52
CA VAL A 87 31.09 -18.09 15.13
C VAL A 87 29.68 -18.41 14.64
N ARG A 88 28.80 -18.88 15.54
CA ARG A 88 27.38 -19.11 15.25
C ARG A 88 26.64 -17.80 14.99
N LEU A 89 26.99 -16.75 15.74
CA LEU A 89 26.43 -15.41 15.58
C LEU A 89 26.87 -14.77 14.25
N THR A 90 28.16 -14.84 13.88
CA THR A 90 28.66 -14.29 12.61
C THR A 90 28.05 -15.00 11.40
N HIS A 91 27.93 -16.33 11.41
CA HIS A 91 27.25 -17.06 10.34
C HIS A 91 25.74 -16.82 10.27
N TRP A 92 25.09 -16.45 11.38
CA TRP A 92 23.67 -16.07 11.39
C TRP A 92 23.45 -14.65 10.86
N LEU A 93 24.37 -13.72 11.13
CA LEU A 93 24.34 -12.34 10.64
C LEU A 93 24.73 -12.22 9.15
N ARG A 94 25.63 -13.08 8.66
CA ARG A 94 26.15 -12.98 7.28
C ARG A 94 25.11 -13.18 6.15
N PRO A 95 24.18 -14.15 6.20
CA PRO A 95 23.15 -14.31 5.17
C PRO A 95 21.92 -13.41 5.38
N ARG A 96 21.67 -12.90 6.60
CA ARG A 96 20.48 -12.09 6.92
C ARG A 96 20.65 -10.57 6.75
N LEU A 97 21.88 -10.06 6.77
CA LEU A 97 22.12 -8.61 6.65
C LEU A 97 22.25 -8.11 5.19
N MET A 98 22.24 -9.00 4.20
CA MET A 98 22.63 -8.65 2.82
C MET A 98 21.62 -7.77 2.06
N PRO A 99 20.28 -7.85 2.26
CA PRO A 99 19.35 -6.93 1.60
C PRO A 99 18.79 -5.80 2.48
N TYR A 100 18.68 -5.97 3.80
CA TYR A 100 17.88 -5.05 4.64
C TYR A 100 18.66 -3.93 5.32
N THR A 101 19.98 -4.07 5.49
CA THR A 101 20.79 -3.06 6.21
C THR A 101 21.04 -1.80 5.39
N ILE A 102 21.26 -1.96 4.09
CA ILE A 102 21.53 -0.86 3.16
C ILE A 102 20.31 0.06 3.07
N GLY A 103 19.11 -0.50 2.96
CA GLY A 103 17.85 0.26 2.93
C GLY A 103 17.60 1.03 4.23
N SER A 104 17.79 0.38 5.39
CA SER A 104 17.60 1.03 6.68
C SER A 104 18.62 2.13 6.97
N PHE A 105 19.87 1.96 6.52
CA PHE A 105 20.88 3.02 6.65
C PHE A 105 20.58 4.20 5.74
N ALA A 106 20.23 3.92 4.47
CA ALA A 106 19.86 4.96 3.52
C ALA A 106 18.62 5.75 3.99
N SER A 107 17.60 5.08 4.54
CA SER A 107 16.40 5.75 5.03
C SER A 107 16.68 6.67 6.22
N VAL A 108 17.51 6.23 7.18
CA VAL A 108 17.89 7.08 8.34
C VAL A 108 18.73 8.27 7.88
N LEU A 109 19.63 8.07 6.93
CA LEU A 109 20.48 9.13 6.39
C LEU A 109 19.65 10.17 5.62
N LEU A 110 18.76 9.73 4.73
CA LEU A 110 17.86 10.61 3.99
C LEU A 110 16.89 11.36 4.92
N PHE A 111 16.34 10.67 5.93
CA PHE A 111 15.50 11.29 6.94
C PHE A 111 16.27 12.37 7.71
N GLY A 112 17.51 12.09 8.12
CA GLY A 112 18.37 13.06 8.81
C GLY A 112 18.68 14.29 7.96
N VAL A 113 18.99 14.09 6.67
CA VAL A 113 19.25 15.20 5.72
C VAL A 113 17.99 16.03 5.51
N MET A 114 16.85 15.39 5.21
CA MET A 114 15.55 16.06 5.01
C MET A 114 15.15 16.85 6.26
N PHE A 115 15.29 16.24 7.44
CA PHE A 115 14.91 16.88 8.71
C PHE A 115 15.78 18.10 9.01
N ASN A 116 17.08 18.04 8.72
CA ASN A 116 17.95 19.21 8.84
C ASN A 116 17.61 20.32 7.83
N ALA A 117 17.20 19.96 6.61
CA ALA A 117 16.75 20.93 5.60
C ALA A 117 15.40 21.59 5.96
N LEU A 118 14.51 20.89 6.66
CA LEU A 118 13.18 21.41 7.01
C LEU A 118 13.17 22.27 8.30
N ARG A 119 14.16 22.10 9.19
CA ARG A 119 14.34 22.91 10.40
C ARG A 119 14.31 24.43 10.19
N PRO A 120 15.00 25.03 9.20
CA PRO A 120 14.94 26.48 8.97
C PRO A 120 13.54 26.96 8.59
N HIS A 121 12.79 26.19 7.81
CA HIS A 121 11.42 26.54 7.42
C HIS A 121 10.46 26.54 8.62
N MET A 122 10.61 25.57 9.54
CA MET A 122 9.82 25.53 10.77
C MET A 122 10.12 26.71 11.69
N LYS A 123 11.39 27.15 11.77
CA LYS A 123 11.76 28.36 12.52
C LYS A 123 11.14 29.61 11.91
N ALA A 124 11.25 29.78 10.59
CA ALA A 124 10.65 30.90 9.88
C ALA A 124 9.12 30.97 10.06
N LEU A 125 8.42 29.84 10.02
CA LEU A 125 6.98 29.77 10.29
C LEU A 125 6.65 30.10 11.75
N SER A 126 7.46 29.64 12.71
CA SER A 126 7.26 29.98 14.12
C SER A 126 7.50 31.46 14.41
N GLU A 127 8.51 32.07 13.77
CA GLU A 127 8.80 33.50 13.87
C GLU A 127 7.69 34.33 13.23
N ALA A 128 7.18 33.91 12.06
CA ALA A 128 6.03 34.54 11.42
C ALA A 128 4.74 34.41 12.25
N ALA A 129 4.52 33.26 12.90
CA ALA A 129 3.37 33.06 13.78
C ALA A 129 3.45 33.91 15.07
N VAL A 130 4.65 34.10 15.63
CA VAL A 130 4.87 34.99 16.77
C VAL A 130 4.69 36.45 16.35
N ALA A 131 5.24 36.86 15.21
CA ALA A 131 5.05 38.21 14.67
C ALA A 131 3.56 38.51 14.36
N ALA A 132 2.81 37.53 13.87
CA ALA A 132 1.36 37.66 13.67
C ALA A 132 0.62 37.82 15.00
N ARG A 133 1.01 37.09 16.06
CA ARG A 133 0.44 37.26 17.40
C ARG A 133 0.78 38.61 18.04
N GLU A 134 1.98 39.13 17.80
CA GLU A 134 2.39 40.48 18.22
C GLU A 134 1.61 41.57 17.47
N ALA A 135 1.37 41.39 16.16
CA ALA A 135 0.50 42.27 15.38
C ALA A 135 -0.95 42.24 15.92
N ASP A 136 -1.46 41.06 16.31
CA ASP A 136 -2.78 40.87 16.92
C ASP A 136 -2.88 41.53 18.31
N THR A 137 -1.79 41.51 19.10
CA THR A 137 -1.74 42.19 20.41
C THR A 137 -1.52 43.70 20.32
N SER A 138 -0.98 44.22 19.21
CA SER A 138 -0.83 45.67 18.99
C SER A 138 -2.07 46.37 18.41
N SER A 139 -3.08 45.63 17.92
CA SER A 139 -4.25 46.19 17.22
C SER A 139 -5.58 46.16 18.00
N TYR A 140 -5.59 45.71 19.25
CA TYR A 140 -6.72 45.96 20.17
C TYR A 140 -6.24 46.76 21.39
N LYS A 141 -5.91 48.03 21.16
CA LYS A 141 -6.13 49.05 22.19
C LYS A 141 -7.41 49.76 21.78
N ILE A 142 -8.55 49.22 22.23
CA ILE A 142 -9.79 49.99 22.26
C ILE A 142 -9.54 51.10 23.27
N VAL A 143 -9.01 52.21 22.79
CA VAL A 143 -9.11 53.48 23.48
C VAL A 143 -10.60 53.80 23.43
N PHE A 144 -11.31 53.50 24.52
CA PHE A 144 -12.60 54.12 24.79
C PHE A 144 -12.31 55.59 25.05
N ASP A 145 -12.10 56.35 23.98
CA ASP A 145 -12.39 57.77 23.99
C ASP A 145 -13.92 57.87 23.88
N GLY A 146 -14.52 58.69 24.73
CA GLY A 146 -15.96 58.73 24.99
C GLY A 146 -16.78 59.33 23.84
N THR A 147 -16.55 58.91 22.60
CA THR A 147 -17.25 59.35 21.40
C THR A 147 -17.64 58.15 20.55
N GLU A 148 -18.93 57.81 20.61
CA GLU A 148 -19.71 57.03 19.63
C GLU A 148 -18.97 55.88 18.92
N GLY A 149 -18.88 54.72 19.59
CA GLY A 149 -18.55 53.46 18.91
C GLY A 149 -19.59 53.10 17.85
N PRO A 150 -19.20 52.35 16.80
CA PRO A 150 -20.10 52.05 15.68
C PRO A 150 -21.35 51.30 16.17
N SER A 151 -22.51 51.85 15.82
CA SER A 151 -23.82 51.36 16.24
C SER A 151 -24.06 49.95 15.71
N ILE A 152 -24.35 49.02 16.62
CA ILE A 152 -24.71 47.62 16.31
C ILE A 152 -26.01 47.50 15.48
N TYR A 153 -26.74 48.61 15.32
CA TYR A 153 -27.98 48.69 14.54
C TYR A 153 -27.76 49.26 13.13
N GLU A 154 -26.55 49.70 12.79
CA GLU A 154 -26.24 50.14 11.43
C GLU A 154 -25.74 48.97 10.57
N PRO A 155 -26.17 48.92 9.29
CA PRO A 155 -25.71 47.90 8.38
C PRO A 155 -24.21 48.05 8.14
N ILE A 156 -23.48 46.97 8.34
CA ILE A 156 -22.04 46.90 8.11
C ILE A 156 -21.76 47.25 6.65
N THR A 157 -20.98 48.30 6.40
CA THR A 157 -20.62 48.69 5.04
C THR A 157 -19.65 47.67 4.43
N PRO A 158 -19.75 47.39 3.12
CA PRO A 158 -18.89 46.40 2.45
C PRO A 158 -17.38 46.68 2.58
N GLU A 159 -17.03 47.96 2.71
CA GLU A 159 -15.67 48.47 2.87
C GLU A 159 -15.06 48.12 4.24
N LEU A 160 -15.86 48.25 5.30
CA LEU A 160 -15.48 47.85 6.67
C LEU A 160 -15.28 46.34 6.79
N PHE A 161 -16.07 45.56 6.06
CA PHE A 161 -15.90 44.10 6.01
C PHE A 161 -14.66 43.69 5.20
N ALA A 162 -14.36 44.40 4.11
CA ALA A 162 -13.20 44.12 3.26
C ALA A 162 -11.89 44.42 3.99
N SER A 163 -11.83 45.50 4.78
CA SER A 163 -10.63 45.87 5.53
C SER A 163 -10.22 44.83 6.59
N GLN A 164 -11.17 44.08 7.16
CA GLN A 164 -10.88 42.97 8.09
C GLN A 164 -10.23 41.75 7.42
N ARG A 165 -10.28 41.65 6.08
CA ARG A 165 -9.72 40.52 5.31
C ARG A 165 -8.38 40.83 4.63
N ALA A 166 -7.83 42.03 4.83
CA ALA A 166 -6.50 42.36 4.33
C ALA A 166 -5.48 41.35 4.91
N PRO A 167 -4.57 40.79 4.09
CA PRO A 167 -3.98 41.41 2.92
C PRO A 167 -4.51 40.95 1.55
N PHE A 168 -5.56 40.13 1.48
CA PHE A 168 -5.79 39.35 0.26
C PHE A 168 -6.66 39.98 -0.83
N ASN A 169 -7.47 41.03 -0.59
CA ASN A 169 -8.12 41.92 -1.61
C ASN A 169 -8.97 43.02 -0.92
N GLY A 170 -9.04 44.23 -1.52
CA GLY A 170 -9.75 45.40 -0.96
C GLY A 170 -11.23 45.55 -1.37
N GLU A 171 -11.74 44.70 -2.26
CA GLU A 171 -13.13 44.73 -2.71
C GLU A 171 -13.83 43.41 -2.33
N SER A 172 -15.02 43.51 -1.75
CA SER A 172 -15.88 42.36 -1.46
C SER A 172 -16.62 41.93 -2.75
N PRO A 173 -16.73 40.62 -3.05
CA PRO A 173 -17.53 40.18 -4.19
C PRO A 173 -18.97 40.64 -4.01
N SER A 174 -19.44 41.55 -4.87
CA SER A 174 -20.80 42.09 -4.77
C SER A 174 -21.80 41.13 -5.40
N LEU A 175 -22.86 40.83 -4.65
CA LEU A 175 -24.01 40.07 -5.12
C LEU A 175 -24.85 40.97 -6.04
N ASN A 176 -25.10 40.53 -7.28
CA ASN A 176 -25.85 41.30 -8.28
C ASN A 176 -27.30 41.53 -7.80
N PRO A 177 -27.77 42.79 -7.66
CA PRO A 177 -29.10 43.08 -7.13
C PRO A 177 -30.26 42.74 -8.09
N ARG A 178 -29.99 42.32 -9.34
CA ARG A 178 -31.02 42.08 -10.36
C ARG A 178 -31.13 40.64 -10.85
N GLY A 179 -30.36 39.70 -10.28
CA GLY A 179 -30.39 38.29 -10.67
C GLY A 179 -30.47 37.39 -9.45
N ALA A 180 -31.62 36.72 -9.26
CA ALA A 180 -31.74 35.68 -8.24
C ALA A 180 -30.94 34.46 -8.70
N LEU A 181 -29.76 34.24 -8.10
CA LEU A 181 -28.85 33.13 -8.43
C LEU A 181 -28.86 32.01 -7.37
N ALA A 182 -29.72 32.12 -6.35
CA ALA A 182 -30.05 31.02 -5.46
C ALA A 182 -31.57 30.81 -5.44
N ALA A 183 -32.04 29.85 -6.23
CA ALA A 183 -33.43 29.40 -6.14
C ALA A 183 -33.51 28.29 -5.09
N MET A 184 -34.16 28.56 -3.96
CA MET A 184 -34.49 27.54 -2.98
C MET A 184 -35.57 26.62 -3.57
N THR A 185 -35.19 25.44 -4.06
CA THR A 185 -36.15 24.45 -4.55
C THR A 185 -36.23 23.29 -3.55
N ARG A 186 -37.42 23.04 -2.99
CA ARG A 186 -37.65 21.89 -2.10
C ARG A 186 -37.73 20.63 -2.96
N SER A 187 -36.72 19.76 -2.86
CA SER A 187 -36.73 18.45 -3.52
C SER A 187 -37.78 17.54 -2.85
N ARG A 188 -38.60 16.85 -3.64
CA ARG A 188 -39.59 15.86 -3.17
C ARG A 188 -39.11 14.41 -3.29
N THR A 189 -37.80 14.18 -3.40
CA THR A 189 -37.25 12.84 -3.59
C THR A 189 -36.33 12.43 -2.44
N HIS A 190 -36.87 12.30 -1.24
CA HIS A 190 -36.37 11.32 -0.28
C HIS A 190 -37.46 10.93 0.72
N GLY A 191 -37.62 9.63 0.95
CA GLY A 191 -38.63 9.09 1.84
C GLY A 191 -38.24 9.34 3.29
N ASN A 192 -39.10 10.08 3.99
CA ASN A 192 -39.42 9.94 5.41
C ASN A 192 -38.27 9.55 6.36
N ASP A 193 -37.20 10.34 6.38
CA ASP A 193 -36.27 10.38 7.51
C ASP A 193 -36.24 11.81 8.05
N GLU A 194 -36.89 12.01 9.20
CA GLU A 194 -36.96 13.28 9.91
C GLU A 194 -35.61 13.53 10.59
N GLY A 195 -34.71 14.27 9.95
CA GLY A 195 -33.47 14.67 10.64
C GLY A 195 -32.45 15.48 9.86
N GLU A 196 -32.42 15.41 8.53
CA GLU A 196 -31.37 16.08 7.74
C GLU A 196 -31.99 17.01 6.69
N ASP A 197 -31.97 18.31 6.97
CA ASP A 197 -32.25 19.36 5.98
C ASP A 197 -31.09 19.42 4.98
N ASP A 198 -31.10 18.54 3.97
CA ASP A 198 -30.14 18.57 2.89
C ASP A 198 -30.33 19.82 2.02
N MET A 199 -29.31 20.69 2.00
CA MET A 199 -29.27 21.91 1.20
C MET A 199 -28.37 21.72 -0.02
N ILE A 200 -28.96 21.83 -1.22
CA ILE A 200 -28.22 21.79 -2.48
C ILE A 200 -28.13 23.22 -3.04
N VAL A 201 -26.89 23.71 -3.17
CA VAL A 201 -26.59 24.98 -3.84
C VAL A 201 -26.04 24.65 -5.23
N VAL A 202 -26.77 25.02 -6.28
CA VAL A 202 -26.34 24.89 -7.67
C VAL A 202 -25.78 26.24 -8.10
N ALA A 203 -24.51 26.28 -8.47
CA ALA A 203 -23.86 27.47 -9.04
C ALA A 203 -23.37 27.14 -10.45
N ASP A 204 -23.59 28.05 -11.39
CA ASP A 204 -23.06 27.90 -12.75
C ASP A 204 -21.61 28.38 -12.75
N VAL A 205 -20.69 27.45 -13.01
CA VAL A 205 -19.26 27.74 -13.09
C VAL A 205 -18.88 28.03 -14.53
N PHE A 206 -18.52 29.28 -14.81
CA PHE A 206 -18.02 29.67 -16.12
C PHE A 206 -16.56 29.22 -16.30
N SER A 207 -16.15 28.98 -17.55
CA SER A 207 -14.82 28.46 -17.93
C SER A 207 -13.63 29.36 -17.56
N ASN A 208 -13.88 30.55 -16.99
CA ASN A 208 -12.88 31.49 -16.48
C ASN A 208 -12.68 31.40 -14.95
N GLY A 209 -13.25 30.40 -14.29
CA GLY A 209 -13.11 30.17 -12.85
C GLY A 209 -13.96 31.10 -11.97
N ARG A 210 -14.90 31.85 -12.57
CA ARG A 210 -15.91 32.62 -11.84
C ARG A 210 -17.18 31.77 -11.70
N ALA A 211 -17.69 31.64 -10.49
CA ALA A 211 -18.99 31.04 -10.23
C ALA A 211 -20.01 32.15 -9.99
N SER A 212 -21.22 32.00 -10.55
CA SER A 212 -22.37 32.86 -10.28
C SER A 212 -23.47 32.08 -9.59
#